data_AF-A0A974D246-F1
#
_entry.id   AF-A0A974D246-F1
#
_cell.length_a   1.000
_cell.length_b   1.000
_cell.length_c   1.000
_cell.angle_alpha   90.00
_cell.angle_beta   90.00
_cell.angle_gamma   90.00
#
_symmetry.space_group_name_H-M   'P 1'
#
loop_
_entity.id
_entity.type
_entity.pdbx_description
1 polymer ?
#
loop_
_entity_poly.entity_id
_entity_poly.type
_entity_poly.pdbx_seq_one_letter_code
_entity_poly.pdbx_strand_id
1 'polypeptide(L)'
;VMLASLNNCRDQVAIKVIQKARHIENIVAEARTLRITEDCPFLCHGYGAFQNQLNMFLIMEFIRGGSLEQLINEKGCLDMDSI
;
A
#
# COMPACT_ATOMS: atom_id res chain seq x y z
N VAL A 1 -3.63 3.72 7.33
CA VAL A 1 -3.90 3.67 5.88
C VAL A 1 -5.36 4.04 5.69
N MET A 2 -5.69 4.78 4.63
CA MET A 2 -7.04 5.26 4.32
C MET A 2 -7.44 4.84 2.91
N LEU A 3 -8.70 4.49 2.69
CA LEU A 3 -9.27 4.34 1.35
C LEU A 3 -9.70 5.72 0.84
N ALA A 4 -9.32 6.07 -0.38
CA ALA A 4 -9.68 7.34 -1.00
C ALA A 4 -10.16 7.14 -2.44
N SER A 5 -10.91 8.12 -2.93
CA SER A 5 -11.38 8.19 -4.32
C SER A 5 -10.96 9.53 -4.91
N LEU A 6 -10.49 9.52 -6.15
CA LEU A 6 -10.26 10.76 -6.89
C LEU A 6 -11.59 11.31 -7.41
N ASN A 7 -11.79 12.63 -7.29
CA ASN A 7 -12.94 13.28 -7.89
C ASN A 7 -12.94 13.00 -9.41
N ASN A 8 -14.06 12.51 -9.93
CA ASN A 8 -14.27 12.14 -11.34
C ASN A 8 -13.57 10.86 -11.81
N CYS A 9 -13.01 10.05 -10.91
CA CYS A 9 -12.46 8.74 -11.26
C CYS A 9 -13.15 7.64 -10.43
N ARG A 10 -13.48 6.50 -11.05
CA ARG A 10 -14.03 5.35 -10.30
C ARG A 10 -12.95 4.61 -9.53
N ASP A 11 -11.69 4.89 -9.84
CA ASP A 11 -10.55 4.18 -9.28
C ASP A 11 -10.33 4.60 -7.82
N GLN A 12 -10.29 3.58 -6.97
CA GLN A 12 -10.02 3.72 -5.54
C GLN A 12 -8.52 3.54 -5.29
N VAL A 13 -7.99 4.30 -4.34
CA VAL A 13 -6.58 4.22 -3.96
C VAL A 13 -6.44 4.05 -2.45
N ALA A 14 -5.36 3.40 -2.03
CA ALA A 14 -4.94 3.32 -0.64
C ALA A 14 -3.91 4.42 -0.34
N ILE A 15 -4.16 5.21 0.71
CA ILE A 15 -3.27 6.29 1.16
C ILE A 15 -2.67 5.92 2.51
N LYS A 16 -1.34 5.72 2.56
CA LYS A 16 -0.60 5.57 3.82
C LYS A 16 -0.11 6.95 4.27
N VAL A 17 -0.57 7.39 5.44
CA VAL A 17 -0.14 8.64 6.08
C VAL A 17 0.90 8.30 7.14
N ILE A 18 2.08 8.92 7.06
CA ILE A 18 3.19 8.69 7.98
C ILE A 18 3.65 10.03 8.56
N GLN A 19 3.68 10.14 9.89
CA GLN A 19 4.21 11.32 10.57
C GLN A 19 5.74 11.36 10.46
N LYS A 20 6.27 12.51 10.06
CA LYS A 20 7.72 12.72 9.85
C LYS A 20 8.56 12.67 11.13
N ALA A 21 7.93 12.74 12.29
CA ALA A 21 8.60 12.61 13.59
C ALA A 21 9.21 11.21 13.82
N ARG A 22 8.93 10.23 12.95
CA ARG A 22 9.40 8.85 13.05
C ARG A 22 10.37 8.56 11.91
N HIS A 23 11.58 8.07 12.25
CA HIS A 23 12.57 7.44 11.35
C HIS A 23 12.47 7.84 9.87
N ILE A 24 12.87 9.08 9.57
CA ILE A 24 12.76 9.68 8.24
C ILE A 24 13.47 8.83 7.18
N GLU A 25 14.58 8.19 7.54
CA GLU A 25 15.33 7.27 6.71
C GLU A 25 14.48 6.12 6.17
N ASN A 26 13.65 5.52 7.03
CA ASN A 26 12.76 4.41 6.64
C ASN A 26 11.65 4.91 5.71
N ILE A 27 11.13 6.10 5.98
CA ILE A 27 10.10 6.72 5.15
C ILE A 27 10.64 6.99 3.74
N VAL A 28 11.86 7.52 3.63
CA VAL A 28 12.50 7.78 2.34
C VAL A 28 12.81 6.48 1.60
N ALA A 29 13.26 5.45 2.31
CA ALA A 29 13.49 4.13 1.72
C ALA A 29 12.18 3.53 1.16
N GLU A 30 11.11 3.54 1.96
CA GLU A 30 9.79 3.04 1.55
C GLU A 30 9.27 3.78 0.30
N ALA A 31 9.39 5.11 0.27
CA ALA A 31 8.97 5.90 -0.89
C ALA A 31 9.78 5.64 -2.16
N ARG A 32 11.08 5.32 -2.03
CA ARG A 32 11.93 4.95 -3.18
C ARG A 32 11.58 3.56 -3.69
N THR A 33 11.40 2.59 -2.80
CA THR A 33 10.99 1.23 -3.16
C THR A 33 9.65 1.25 -3.89
N LEU A 34 8.70 2.04 -3.40
CA LEU A 34 7.36 2.15 -3.99
C LEU A 34 7.38 2.72 -5.42
N ARG A 35 8.42 3.47 -5.81
CA ARG A 35 8.56 4.01 -7.18
C ARG A 35 9.01 2.99 -8.22
N ILE A 36 9.59 1.87 -7.80
CA ILE A 36 10.16 0.86 -8.70
C ILE A 36 9.31 -0.41 -8.77
N THR A 37 8.10 -0.38 -8.22
CA THR A 37 7.18 -1.54 -8.19
C THR A 37 6.37 -1.70 -9.48
N GLU A 38 6.45 -0.75 -10.41
CA GLU A 38 5.56 -0.68 -11.58
C GLU A 38 5.60 -1.93 -12.47
N ASP A 39 6.74 -2.61 -12.55
CA ASP A 39 6.94 -3.78 -13.42
C ASP A 39 6.65 -5.14 -12.74
N CYS A 40 6.26 -5.17 -11.46
CA CYS A 40 6.08 -6.42 -10.72
C CYS A 40 4.61 -6.60 -10.26
N PRO A 41 3.86 -7.57 -10.82
CA PRO A 41 2.44 -7.78 -10.49
C PRO A 41 2.22 -8.32 -9.06
N PHE A 42 3.30 -8.74 -8.37
CA PHE A 42 3.24 -9.24 -7.00
C PHE A 42 3.61 -8.17 -5.97
N LEU A 43 3.97 -6.96 -6.40
CA LEU A 43 4.22 -5.82 -5.54
C LEU A 43 3.09 -4.81 -5.68
N CYS A 44 2.66 -4.24 -4.56
CA CYS A 44 1.64 -3.20 -4.57
C CYS A 44 2.14 -2.00 -5.37
N HIS A 45 1.37 -1.61 -6.39
CA HIS A 45 1.78 -0.53 -7.27
C HIS A 45 1.70 0.83 -6.58
N GLY A 46 2.78 1.60 -6.67
CA GLY A 46 2.88 2.96 -6.19
C GLY A 46 2.51 4.01 -7.24
N TYR A 47 1.43 4.75 -7.02
CA TYR A 47 1.07 5.86 -7.92
C TYR A 47 1.84 7.15 -7.61
N GLY A 48 2.32 7.32 -6.38
CA GLY A 48 3.10 8.50 -6.02
C GLY A 48 3.31 8.72 -4.53
N ALA A 49 4.09 9.75 -4.22
CA ALA A 49 4.37 10.16 -2.85
C ALA A 49 4.37 11.69 -2.72
N PHE A 50 3.66 12.20 -1.72
CA PHE A 50 3.54 13.63 -1.42
C PHE A 50 3.91 13.88 0.04
N GLN A 51 4.19 15.13 0.40
CA GLN A 51 4.47 15.48 1.77
C GLN A 51 4.02 16.90 2.10
N ASN A 52 3.66 17.12 3.36
CA ASN A 52 3.49 18.46 3.94
C ASN A 52 4.48 18.63 5.11
N GLN A 53 4.33 19.68 5.93
CA GLN A 53 5.26 19.94 7.03
C GLN A 53 5.33 18.81 8.07
N LEU A 54 4.22 18.09 8.30
CA LEU A 54 4.09 17.13 9.40
C LEU A 54 4.09 15.67 8.92
N ASN A 55 3.64 15.42 7.70
CA ASN A 55 3.32 14.08 7.21
C ASN A 55 3.88 13.84 5.80
N MET A 56 4.10 12.56 5.53
CA MET A 56 4.28 12.00 4.20
C MET A 56 3.06 11.15 3.83
N PHE A 57 2.71 11.15 2.56
CA PHE A 57 1.56 10.48 1.99
C PHE A 57 2.06 9.58 0.87
N LEU A 58 1.83 8.28 0.97
CA LEU A 58 2.09 7.31 -0.10
C LEU A 58 0.76 6.93 -0.74
N ILE A 59 0.65 7.10 -2.05
CA ILE A 59 -0.55 6.78 -2.83
C ILE A 59 -0.28 5.45 -3.55
N MET A 60 -1.14 4.47 -3.28
CA MET A 60 -0.92 3.08 -3.65
C MET A 60 -2.20 2.49 -4.25
N GLU A 61 -2.03 1.40 -5.00
CA GLU A 61 -3.11 0.54 -5.43
C GLU A 61 -3.98 0.08 -4.25
N PHE A 62 -5.30 0.07 -4.45
CA PHE A 62 -6.21 -0.50 -3.48
C PHE A 62 -6.49 -1.98 -3.79
N ILE A 63 -5.96 -2.86 -2.94
CA ILE A 63 -6.13 -4.31 -3.06
C ILE A 63 -7.31 -4.77 -2.20
N ARG A 64 -8.31 -5.38 -2.84
CA ARG A 64 -9.59 -5.79 -2.19
C ARG A 64 -9.55 -7.18 -1.55
N GLY A 65 -8.48 -7.95 -1.74
CA GLY A 65 -8.41 -9.38 -1.39
C GLY A 65 -8.19 -9.71 0.09
N GLY A 66 -7.94 -8.71 0.94
CA GLY A 66 -7.54 -8.94 2.33
C GLY A 66 -6.09 -9.42 2.45
N SER A 67 -5.67 -9.77 3.66
CA SER A 67 -4.33 -10.32 3.92
C SER A 67 -4.34 -11.85 3.92
N LEU A 68 -3.17 -12.45 3.66
CA LEU A 68 -2.98 -13.90 3.77
C LEU A 68 -3.26 -14.39 5.21
N GLU A 69 -2.93 -13.59 6.21
CA GLU A 69 -3.24 -13.88 7.62
C GLU A 69 -4.75 -13.99 7.86
N GLN A 70 -5.56 -13.09 7.29
CA GLN A 70 -7.02 -13.18 7.37
C GLN A 70 -7.52 -14.49 6.75
N LEU A 71 -7.02 -14.84 5.57
CA LEU A 71 -7.40 -16.09 4.89
C LEU A 71 -7.04 -17.33 5.72
N ILE A 72 -5.85 -17.36 6.33
CA ILE A 72 -5.41 -18.46 7.20
C ILE A 72 -6.29 -18.54 8.45
N ASN A 73 -6.59 -17.40 9.08
CA ASN A 73 -7.45 -17.36 10.26
C ASN A 73 -8.88 -17.84 9.95
N GLU A 74 -9.39 -17.59 8.74
CA GLU A 74 -10.71 -18.05 8.31
C GLU A 74 -10.73 -19.55 7.94
N LYS A 75 -9.68 -20.06 7.28
CA LYS A 75 -9.64 -21.45 6.78
C LYS A 75 -8.93 -22.45 7.70
N GLY A 76 -8.16 -21.99 8.68
CA GLY A 76 -7.30 -22.81 9.54
C GLY A 76 -6.01 -23.28 8.87
N CYS A 77 -6.10 -23.84 7.66
CA CYS A 77 -4.96 -24.19 6.83
C CYS A 77 -5.23 -23.92 5.34
N LEU A 78 -4.17 -23.68 4.56
CA LEU A 78 -4.25 -23.56 3.10
C LEU A 78 -3.92 -24.92 2.48
N ASP A 79 -4.67 -25.30 1.45
CA ASP A 79 -4.32 -26.49 0.66
C ASP A 79 -3.09 -26.19 -0.20
N MET A 80 -2.26 -27.20 -0.45
CA MET A 80 -1.00 -27.03 -1.21
C MET A 80 -1.23 -26.54 -2.64
N ASP A 81 -2.40 -26.84 -3.20
CA ASP A 81 -2.77 -26.46 -4.58
C ASP A 81 -3.55 -25.13 -4.65
N SER A 82 -3.62 -24.37 -3.55
CA SER A 82 -4.46 -23.16 -3.47
C SER A 82 -3.90 -21.92 -4.18
N ILE A 83 -2.73 -22.01 -4.83
CA ILE A 83 -1.98 -20.88 -5.41
C ILE A 83 -1.53 -21.20 -6.83
#